data_AF-A0A3B9HP45-F1
#
_entry.id   AF-A0A3B9HP45-F1
#
_cell.length_a   1.000
_cell.length_b   1.000
_cell.length_c   1.000
_cell.angle_alpha   90.00
_cell.angle_beta   90.00
_cell.angle_gamma   90.00
#
_symmetry.space_group_name_H-M   'P 1'
#
loop_
_entity.id
_entity.type
_entity.pdbx_description
1 polymer ?
#
loop_
_entity_poly.entity_id
_entity_poly.type
_entity_poly.pdbx_seq_one_letter_code
_entity_poly.pdbx_strand_id
1 'polypeptide(L)' 'MGYPPVVLFDDDRYGQLLPLTFTRPAACLRSGILTQAERWEKLTGQEPGYLTSPVLQNKYRNKTGAALYING' A
#
# COMPACT_ATOMS: atom_id res chain seq x y z
N MET A 1 0.58 -21.81 -8.52
CA MET A 1 -0.66 -21.01 -8.68
C MET A 1 -0.29 -19.59 -8.27
N GLY A 2 -0.26 -18.64 -9.21
CA GLY A 2 0.25 -17.29 -8.94
C GLY A 2 -0.81 -16.43 -8.24
N TYR A 3 -0.42 -15.67 -7.22
CA TYR A 3 -1.30 -14.67 -6.63
C TYR A 3 -1.57 -13.55 -7.65
N PRO A 4 -2.78 -12.96 -7.67
CA PRO A 4 -3.02 -11.76 -8.46
C PRO A 4 -2.13 -10.61 -7.95
N PRO A 5 -1.80 -9.62 -8.81
CA PRO A 5 -1.16 -8.40 -8.37
C PRO A 5 -1.95 -7.74 -7.23
N VAL A 6 -1.24 -7.19 -6.23
CA VAL A 6 -1.84 -6.49 -5.09
C VAL A 6 -1.62 -4.99 -5.23
N VAL A 7 -2.66 -4.21 -4.98
CA VAL A 7 -2.60 -2.75 -4.83
C VAL A 7 -3.08 -2.37 -3.44
N LEU A 8 -2.23 -1.67 -2.69
CA LEU A 8 -2.53 -1.17 -1.36
C LEU A 8 -3.04 0.26 -1.47
N PHE A 9 -4.24 0.52 -0.97
CA PHE A 9 -4.86 1.84 -1.07
C PHE A 9 -5.09 2.47 0.30
N ASP A 10 -4.93 3.79 0.36
CA ASP A 10 -5.29 4.58 1.53
C ASP A 10 -6.77 4.98 1.41
N ASP A 11 -7.59 4.68 2.42
CA ASP A 11 -8.98 5.16 2.51
C ASP A 11 -9.08 6.52 3.20
N ASP A 12 -10.28 7.09 3.31
CA ASP A 12 -10.51 8.42 3.92
C ASP A 12 -9.99 8.56 5.37
N ARG A 13 -9.63 7.45 6.03
CA ARG A 13 -9.14 7.42 7.40
C ARG A 13 -7.63 7.62 7.48
N TYR A 14 -6.88 7.66 6.37
CA TYR A 14 -5.43 7.92 6.39
C TYR A 14 -5.05 9.23 7.12
N GLY A 15 -5.98 10.20 7.12
CA GLY A 15 -5.84 11.47 7.85
C GLY A 15 -5.74 11.31 9.37
N GLN A 16 -6.30 10.23 9.92
CA GLN A 16 -6.20 9.90 11.35
C GLN A 16 -4.79 9.47 11.76
N LEU A 17 -3.96 9.09 10.77
CA LEU A 17 -2.58 8.66 10.97
C LEU A 17 -1.58 9.80 10.72
N LEU A 18 -2.05 11.03 10.45
CA LEU A 18 -1.18 12.18 10.40
C LEU A 18 -0.51 12.39 11.77
N PRO A 19 0.79 12.76 11.81
CA PRO A 19 1.63 13.20 10.68
C PRO A 19 2.34 12.08 9.91
N LEU A 20 2.15 10.81 10.28
CA LEU A 20 2.95 9.69 9.77
C LEU A 20 2.72 9.43 8.28
N THR A 21 1.53 9.75 7.78
CA THR A 21 1.13 9.59 6.38
C THR A 21 1.39 10.82 5.50
N PHE A 22 2.09 11.85 6.00
CA PHE A 22 2.46 13.01 5.16
C PHE A 22 3.41 12.66 4.02
N THR A 23 4.30 11.67 4.24
CA THR A 23 5.42 11.38 3.32
C THR A 23 5.41 9.96 2.77
N ARG A 24 4.43 9.14 3.18
CA ARG A 24 4.29 7.73 2.78
C ARG A 24 2.85 7.22 2.98
N PRO A 25 2.43 6.17 2.26
CA PRO A 25 1.15 5.49 2.44
C PRO A 25 1.03 4.87 3.84
N ALA A 26 -0.21 4.65 4.31
CA ALA A 26 -0.46 3.92 5.55
C ALA A 26 0.13 2.50 5.50
N ALA A 27 0.06 1.86 4.34
CA ALA A 27 0.63 0.53 4.09
C ALA A 27 2.14 0.41 4.37
N CYS A 28 2.87 1.55 4.35
CA CYS A 28 4.30 1.61 4.63
C CYS A 28 4.61 1.88 6.12
N LEU A 29 3.59 2.00 6.97
CA LEU A 29 3.76 2.09 8.42
C LEU A 29 3.93 0.69 9.01
N ARG A 30 4.76 0.59 10.06
CA ARG A 30 4.95 -0.67 10.77
C ARG A 30 3.78 -0.91 11.72
N SER A 31 3.21 -2.11 11.67
CA SER A 31 2.25 -2.63 12.65
C SER A 31 2.84 -3.92 13.23
N GLY A 32 3.75 -3.73 14.18
CA GLY A 32 4.65 -4.79 14.67
C GLY A 32 5.94 -4.88 13.85
N ILE A 33 6.37 -6.11 13.54
CA ILE A 33 7.67 -6.37 12.86
C ILE A 33 7.63 -5.93 11.39
N LEU A 34 6.51 -6.18 10.71
CA LEU A 34 6.33 -5.89 9.30
C LEU A 34 5.40 -4.69 9.09
N THR A 35 5.63 -3.98 8.01
CA THR A 35 4.63 -3.14 7.35
C THR A 35 3.60 -4.01 6.66
N GLN A 36 2.47 -3.39 6.31
CA GLN A 36 1.42 -4.07 5.55
C GLN A 36 1.92 -4.43 4.14
N ALA A 37 2.71 -3.53 3.53
CA ALA A 37 3.39 -3.80 2.26
C ALA A 37 4.31 -5.03 2.33
N GLU A 38 5.20 -5.10 3.32
CA GLU A 38 6.12 -6.24 3.49
C GLU A 38 5.36 -7.55 3.76
N ARG A 39 4.23 -7.50 4.48
CA ARG A 39 3.40 -8.69 4.72
C ARG A 39 2.83 -9.25 3.42
N TRP A 40 2.26 -8.38 2.57
CA TRP A 40 1.70 -8.78 1.29
C TRP A 40 2.75 -9.22 0.29
N GLU A 41 3.92 -8.58 0.30
CA GLU A 41 5.06 -9.00 -0.51
C GLU A 41 5.51 -10.41 -0.14
N LYS A 42 5.69 -10.70 1.16
CA LYS A 42 6.07 -12.05 1.62
C LYS A 42 5.02 -13.11 1.30
N LEU A 43 3.74 -12.76 1.39
CA LEU A 43 2.65 -13.71 1.13
C LEU A 43 2.51 -14.02 -0.37
N THR A 44 2.65 -13.01 -1.22
CA THR A 44 2.38 -13.13 -2.66
C THR A 44 3.62 -13.36 -3.52
N GLY A 45 4.81 -13.09 -2.98
CA GLY A 45 6.07 -13.07 -3.71
C GLY A 45 6.21 -11.89 -4.68
N GLN A 46 5.37 -10.85 -4.56
CA GLN A 46 5.31 -9.72 -5.48
C GLN A 46 5.34 -8.40 -4.72
N GLU A 47 6.12 -7.44 -5.20
CA GLU A 47 6.07 -6.06 -4.69
C GLU A 47 4.64 -5.49 -4.90
N PRO A 48 3.97 -4.93 -3.89
CA PRO A 48 2.64 -4.34 -4.07
C PRO A 48 2.71 -3.01 -4.83
N GLY A 49 1.63 -2.67 -5.55
CA GLY A 49 1.37 -1.31 -6.03
C GLY A 49 0.70 -0.45 -4.96
N TYR A 50 0.61 0.87 -5.20
CA TYR A 50 0.02 1.82 -4.26
C TYR A 50 -0.98 2.76 -4.93
N LEU A 51 -2.14 2.93 -4.30
CA LEU A 51 -3.14 3.94 -4.68
C LEU A 51 -3.29 4.92 -3.52
N THR A 52 -2.76 6.12 -3.69
CA THR A 52 -2.53 7.08 -2.59
C THR A 52 -3.06 8.46 -2.94
N SER A 53 -2.89 9.42 -2.02
CA SER A 53 -3.11 10.83 -2.34
C SER A 53 -2.31 11.28 -3.59
N PRO A 54 -2.80 12.28 -4.35
CA PRO A 54 -2.13 12.74 -5.58
C PRO A 54 -0.67 13.14 -5.38
N VAL A 55 -0.34 13.73 -4.23
CA VAL A 55 1.02 14.15 -3.89
C VAL A 55 1.95 12.95 -3.77
N LEU A 56 1.52 11.89 -3.09
CA LEU A 56 2.30 10.67 -2.89
C LEU A 56 2.34 9.79 -4.14
N GLN A 57 1.34 9.86 -5.01
CA GLN A 57 1.26 9.04 -6.22
C GLN A 57 2.44 9.28 -7.19
N ASN A 58 3.05 10.47 -7.16
CA ASN A 58 4.27 10.77 -7.91
C ASN A 58 5.46 9.88 -7.49
N LYS A 59 5.49 9.43 -6.23
CA LYS A 59 6.55 8.59 -5.66
C LYS A 59 6.15 7.12 -5.59
N TYR A 60 4.89 6.84 -5.23
CA TYR A 60 4.36 5.50 -5.05
C TYR A 60 3.49 5.14 -6.25
N ARG A 61 3.94 4.20 -7.09
CA ARG A 61 3.25 3.88 -8.35
C ARG A 61 2.09 2.91 -8.13
N ASN A 62 0.97 3.20 -8.78
CA ASN A 62 -0.13 2.26 -8.89
C ASN A 62 0.21 1.17 -9.92
N LYS A 63 -0.28 -0.06 -9.70
CA LYS A 63 -0.26 -1.13 -10.70
C LYS A 63 -1.60 -1.12 -11.44
N THR A 64 -1.54 -1.05 -12.76
CA THR A 64 -2.73 -1.04 -13.62
C THR A 64 -3.13 -2.47 -14.01
N GLY A 65 -4.42 -2.71 -14.21
CA GLY A 65 -4.97 -4.00 -14.61
C GLY A 65 -5.77 -4.70 -13.51
N ALA A 66 -6.07 -5.99 -13.73
CA ALA A 66 -6.79 -6.80 -12.74
C ALA A 66 -5.90 -7.06 -11.52
N ALA A 67 -6.24 -6.40 -10.41
CA ALA A 67 -5.49 -6.47 -9.16
C ALA A 67 -6.45 -6.63 -7.97
N LEU A 68 -5.95 -7.23 -6.90
CA LEU A 68 -6.62 -7.25 -5.60
C LEU A 68 -6.31 -5.93 -4.87
N TYR A 69 -7.36 -5.16 -4.60
CA TYR A 69 -7.26 -3.91 -3.83
C TYR A 69 -7.45 -4.20 -2.35
N ILE A 70 -6.47 -3.78 -1.54
CA ILE A 70 -6.44 -4.05 -0.11
C ILE A 70 -6.18 -2.73 0.61
N ASN A 71 -6.93 -2.48 1.67
CA ASN A 71 -6.72 -1.30 2.50
C ASN A 71 -5.34 -1.39 3.18
N GLY A 72 -4.59 -0.28 3.08
CA GLY A 72 -3.21 -0.12 3.52
C GLY A 72 -3.01 -0.40 5.00
#